data_AF-A0AAE4K6M1-F1
#
_entry.id   AF-A0AAE4K6M1-F1
#
_cell.length_a   1.000
_cell.length_b   1.000
_cell.length_c   1.000
_cell.angle_alpha   90.00
_cell.angle_beta   90.00
_cell.angle_gamma   90.00
#
_symmetry.space_group_name_H-M   'P 1'
#
loop_
_entity.id
_entity.type
_entity.pdbx_description
1 polymer ?
#
loop_
_entity_poly.entity_id
_entity_poly.type
_entity_poly.pdbx_seq_one_letter_code
_entity_poly.pdbx_strand_id
1 'polypeptide(L)'
;MKYYSHHIGDFDRATRHLTRIERSVYRDLLDVYYDTEQQLTLDLQALCRKIIARSNEEVTAVEQVLNEFFTKTPTGWYHERCEEEIEDYRASTSQKSAAGKASAIKRAMKKQLAMGGCPTLDERDFNERSTDVERASNGESTNQEPLTSIHITTPLPPSGGKRASSRKLKISLQEFIDDCKQKGERPLRDYRPLWEYANGVGLDQDYVALAWAEFCRQFLPNGVHHDKRQKDWRQTFRNYIEKNYLKLWAIDKDGCYFLTTVGKQAQQFQDTRQQQTEEAA
;
A
#
# COMPACT_ATOMS: atom_id res chain seq x y z
N MET A 1 11.91 -13.56 2.31
CA MET A 1 11.18 -12.26 2.37
C MET A 1 12.03 -11.18 3.05
N LYS A 2 11.86 -9.89 2.72
CA LYS A 2 12.61 -8.79 3.40
C LYS A 2 11.93 -8.24 4.66
N TYR A 3 10.62 -8.36 4.76
CA TYR A 3 9.80 -7.93 5.89
C TYR A 3 8.53 -8.76 5.90
N TYR A 4 7.95 -8.94 7.09
CA TYR A 4 6.61 -9.53 7.29
C TYR A 4 5.94 -8.85 8.48
N SER A 5 4.61 -8.93 8.58
CA SER A 5 3.87 -8.28 9.67
C SER A 5 3.86 -9.18 10.89
N HIS A 6 4.43 -8.71 12.00
CA HIS A 6 4.33 -9.42 13.27
C HIS A 6 3.14 -8.93 14.10
N HIS A 7 2.11 -9.76 14.20
CA HIS A 7 0.89 -9.45 14.94
C HIS A 7 1.03 -9.85 16.41
N ILE A 8 1.44 -8.89 17.25
CA ILE A 8 1.79 -9.13 18.67
C ILE A 8 0.64 -9.78 19.45
N GLY A 9 -0.59 -9.34 19.25
CA GLY A 9 -1.75 -9.88 19.97
C GLY A 9 -2.09 -11.32 19.59
N ASP A 10 -1.92 -11.68 18.31
CA ASP A 10 -2.13 -13.05 17.84
C ASP A 10 -1.02 -13.95 18.36
N PHE A 11 0.23 -13.47 18.28
CA PHE A 11 1.39 -14.18 18.79
C PHE A 11 1.26 -14.45 20.29
N ASP A 12 0.91 -13.44 21.10
CA ASP A 12 0.82 -13.63 22.55
C ASP A 12 -0.31 -14.61 22.90
N ARG A 13 -1.47 -14.50 22.25
CA ARG A 13 -2.60 -15.42 22.46
C ARG A 13 -2.26 -16.87 22.08
N ALA A 14 -1.57 -17.07 20.96
CA ALA A 14 -1.23 -18.40 20.47
C ALA A 14 -0.10 -19.07 21.26
N THR A 15 0.74 -18.30 21.96
CA THR A 15 1.97 -18.82 22.58
C THR A 15 1.99 -18.64 24.10
N ARG A 16 0.88 -18.25 24.73
CA ARG A 16 0.88 -17.85 26.15
C ARG A 16 1.20 -18.99 27.11
N HIS A 17 0.85 -20.21 26.73
CA HIS A 17 1.08 -21.43 27.50
C HIS A 17 2.50 -21.99 27.34
N LEU A 18 3.24 -21.53 26.34
CA LEU A 18 4.62 -21.96 26.09
C LEU A 18 5.58 -21.39 27.12
N THR A 19 6.62 -22.17 27.43
CA THR A 19 7.79 -21.72 28.18
C THR A 19 8.55 -20.64 27.43
N ARG A 20 9.47 -19.94 28.13
CA ARG A 20 10.30 -18.91 27.48
C ARG A 20 11.15 -19.48 26.34
N ILE A 21 11.62 -20.71 26.48
CA ILE A 21 12.45 -21.39 25.47
C ILE A 21 11.59 -21.75 24.25
N GLU A 22 10.44 -22.41 24.44
CA GLU A 22 9.53 -22.75 23.35
C GLU A 22 9.04 -21.51 22.58
N ARG A 23 8.76 -20.41 23.28
CA ARG A 23 8.39 -19.14 22.63
C ARG A 23 9.51 -18.57 21.76
N SER A 24 10.76 -18.67 22.23
CA SER A 24 11.93 -18.25 21.45
C SER A 24 12.10 -19.14 20.22
N VAL A 25 12.06 -20.46 20.43
CA VAL A 25 12.19 -21.45 19.35
C VAL A 25 11.10 -21.25 18.29
N TYR A 26 9.84 -21.06 18.67
CA TYR A 26 8.78 -20.79 17.71
C TYR A 26 9.07 -19.54 16.87
N ARG A 27 9.60 -18.48 17.50
CA ARG A 27 9.98 -17.26 16.79
C ARG A 27 11.09 -17.52 15.78
N ASP A 28 12.15 -18.22 16.18
CA ASP A 28 13.28 -18.53 15.31
C ASP A 28 12.87 -19.44 14.14
N LEU A 29 11.97 -20.41 14.37
CA LEU A 29 11.42 -21.26 13.33
C LEU A 29 10.62 -20.48 12.29
N LEU A 30 9.79 -19.51 12.72
CA LEU A 30 9.09 -18.61 11.80
C LEU A 30 10.07 -17.76 11.00
N ASP A 31 11.12 -17.24 11.62
CA ASP A 31 12.12 -16.43 10.93
C ASP A 31 12.87 -17.25 9.86
N VAL A 32 13.23 -18.51 10.13
CA VAL A 32 13.80 -19.42 9.12
C VAL A 32 12.82 -19.68 7.97
N TYR A 33 11.53 -19.86 8.29
CA TYR A 33 10.49 -20.09 7.29
C TYR A 33 10.36 -18.88 6.35
N TYR A 34 10.28 -17.67 6.90
CA TYR A 34 10.12 -16.44 6.11
C TYR A 34 11.40 -16.02 5.37
N ASP A 35 12.57 -16.31 5.91
CA ASP A 35 13.85 -16.04 5.25
C ASP A 35 14.00 -16.92 3.99
N THR A 36 13.75 -18.22 4.15
CA THR A 36 13.87 -19.20 3.05
C THR A 36 12.67 -19.22 2.11
N GLU A 37 11.51 -18.74 2.57
CA GLU A 37 10.22 -18.82 1.88
C GLU A 37 9.86 -20.27 1.47
N GLN A 38 10.24 -21.23 2.31
CA GLN A 38 10.07 -22.67 2.10
C GLN A 38 9.69 -23.36 3.41
N GLN A 39 9.05 -24.52 3.30
CA GLN A 39 8.80 -25.41 4.44
C GLN A 39 10.11 -25.76 5.16
N LEU A 40 10.03 -25.92 6.48
CA LEU A 40 11.21 -26.29 7.27
C LEU A 40 11.60 -27.74 6.98
N THR A 41 12.90 -28.01 7.02
CA THR A 41 13.42 -29.37 6.78
C THR A 41 12.90 -30.39 7.81
N LEU A 42 12.68 -31.63 7.37
CA LEU A 42 12.37 -32.76 8.26
C LEU A 42 13.57 -33.21 9.10
N ASP A 43 14.79 -32.78 8.73
CA ASP A 43 16.00 -33.04 9.50
C ASP A 43 16.06 -32.12 10.73
N LEU A 44 15.66 -32.67 11.86
CA LEU A 44 15.64 -31.96 13.14
C LEU A 44 17.03 -31.44 13.54
N GLN A 45 18.11 -32.17 13.28
CA GLN A 45 19.45 -31.72 13.65
C GLN A 45 19.89 -30.52 12.81
N ALA A 46 19.59 -30.54 11.51
CA ALA A 46 19.84 -29.39 10.65
C ALA A 46 19.04 -28.17 11.10
N LEU A 47 17.78 -28.37 11.52
CA LEU A 47 16.93 -27.29 12.01
C LEU A 47 17.43 -26.72 13.35
N CYS A 48 17.78 -27.57 14.31
CA CYS A 48 18.41 -27.15 15.57
C CYS A 48 19.69 -26.36 15.32
N ARG A 49 20.52 -26.79 14.35
CA ARG A 49 21.73 -26.06 13.96
C ARG A 49 21.42 -24.68 13.38
N LYS A 50 20.36 -24.54 12.58
CA LYS A 50 19.93 -23.28 11.96
C LYS A 50 19.46 -22.25 12.98
N ILE A 51 18.69 -22.68 13.99
CA ILE A 51 18.18 -21.79 15.04
C ILE A 51 19.07 -21.72 16.28
N ILE A 52 20.25 -22.36 16.25
CA ILE A 52 21.22 -22.36 17.35
C ILE A 52 20.68 -23.03 18.64
N ALA A 53 19.75 -23.99 18.51
CA ALA A 53 19.36 -24.86 19.62
C ALA A 53 20.50 -25.86 19.92
N ARG A 54 21.11 -25.79 21.11
CA ARG A 54 22.30 -26.58 21.49
C ARG A 54 22.06 -27.51 22.66
N SER A 55 21.25 -27.09 23.62
CA SER A 55 20.92 -27.86 24.81
C SER A 55 19.83 -28.89 24.52
N ASN A 56 19.76 -29.94 25.32
CA ASN A 56 18.68 -30.94 25.21
C ASN A 56 17.30 -30.31 25.43
N GLU A 57 17.20 -29.29 26.28
CA GLU A 57 15.97 -28.55 26.54
C GLU A 57 15.51 -27.78 25.29
N GLU A 58 16.41 -27.08 24.62
CA GLU A 58 16.10 -26.38 23.36
C GLU A 58 15.72 -27.36 22.24
N VAL A 59 16.44 -28.49 22.11
CA VAL A 59 16.11 -29.51 21.10
C VAL A 59 14.73 -30.10 21.36
N THR A 60 14.38 -30.37 22.62
CA THR A 60 13.04 -30.84 22.99
C THR A 60 11.98 -29.78 22.66
N ALA A 61 12.27 -28.50 22.95
CA ALA A 61 11.37 -27.40 22.60
C ALA A 61 11.15 -27.28 21.09
N VAL A 62 12.17 -27.55 20.24
CA VAL A 62 12.00 -27.61 18.78
C VAL A 62 10.98 -28.67 18.38
N GLU A 63 11.12 -29.89 18.91
CA GLU A 63 10.17 -30.97 18.61
C GLU A 63 8.75 -30.62 19.06
N GLN A 64 8.59 -30.10 20.29
CA GLN A 64 7.28 -29.73 20.83
C GLN A 64 6.60 -28.64 20.00
N VAL A 65 7.33 -27.57 19.69
CA VAL A 65 6.82 -26.45 18.89
C VAL A 65 6.47 -26.90 17.47
N LEU A 66 7.29 -27.75 16.85
CA LEU A 66 6.99 -28.31 15.52
C LEU A 66 5.69 -29.12 15.55
N ASN A 67 5.53 -29.99 16.54
CA ASN A 67 4.35 -30.83 16.66
C ASN A 67 3.07 -30.03 16.96
N GLU A 68 3.18 -28.88 17.62
CA GLU A 68 2.03 -28.06 17.97
C GLU A 68 1.62 -27.07 16.86
N PHE A 69 2.58 -26.35 16.27
CA PHE A 69 2.28 -25.23 15.37
C PHE A 69 2.49 -25.54 13.89
N PHE A 70 3.14 -26.66 13.56
CA PHE A 70 3.46 -27.02 12.18
C PHE A 70 2.81 -28.35 11.81
N THR A 71 2.43 -28.47 10.53
CA THR A 71 1.94 -29.72 9.97
C THR A 71 3.09 -30.45 9.29
N LYS A 72 3.40 -31.67 9.74
CA LYS A 72 4.39 -32.52 9.07
C LYS A 72 3.86 -32.97 7.72
N THR A 73 4.60 -32.70 6.65
CA THR A 73 4.30 -33.15 5.29
C THR A 73 5.45 -34.01 4.75
N PRO A 74 5.29 -34.70 3.61
CA PRO A 74 6.40 -35.43 2.97
C PRO A 74 7.58 -34.54 2.57
N THR A 75 7.35 -33.24 2.35
CA THR A 75 8.36 -32.30 1.85
C THR A 75 8.99 -31.45 2.95
N GLY A 76 8.42 -31.42 4.15
CA GLY A 76 8.84 -30.52 5.22
C GLY A 76 7.76 -30.25 6.25
N TRP A 77 8.08 -29.38 7.21
CA TRP A 77 7.12 -28.83 8.15
C TRP A 77 6.45 -27.59 7.55
N TYR A 78 5.14 -27.69 7.40
CA TYR A 78 4.28 -26.69 6.79
C TYR A 78 3.63 -25.80 7.84
N HIS A 79 3.49 -24.51 7.55
CA HIS A 79 2.74 -23.57 8.39
C HIS A 79 1.82 -22.71 7.53
N GLU A 80 0.51 -22.90 7.68
CA GLU A 80 -0.54 -22.31 6.82
C GLU A 80 -0.39 -20.79 6.65
N ARG A 81 -0.35 -20.07 7.78
CA ARG A 81 -0.17 -18.61 7.79
C ARG A 81 1.10 -18.15 7.07
N CYS A 82 2.20 -18.91 7.18
CA CYS A 82 3.45 -18.50 6.53
C CYS A 82 3.30 -18.56 5.02
N GLU A 83 2.64 -19.60 4.50
CA GLU A 83 2.39 -19.76 3.07
C GLU A 83 1.47 -18.68 2.52
N GLU A 84 0.39 -18.34 3.25
CA GLU A 84 -0.49 -17.22 2.89
C GLU A 84 0.30 -15.91 2.78
N GLU A 85 1.12 -15.59 3.79
CA GLU A 85 1.94 -14.36 3.80
C GLU A 85 3.01 -14.36 2.68
N ILE A 86 3.61 -15.52 2.39
CA ILE A 86 4.60 -15.69 1.31
C ILE A 86 3.94 -15.53 -0.06
N GLU A 87 2.76 -16.11 -0.28
CA GLU A 87 2.04 -16.01 -1.54
C GLU A 87 1.64 -14.56 -1.82
N ASP A 88 1.09 -13.85 -0.84
CA ASP A 88 0.77 -12.44 -0.93
C ASP A 88 2.00 -11.57 -1.24
N TYR A 89 3.13 -11.89 -0.60
CA TYR A 89 4.41 -11.21 -0.85
C TYR A 89 4.92 -11.46 -2.27
N ARG A 90 4.88 -12.70 -2.76
CA ARG A 90 5.32 -13.07 -4.11
C ARG A 90 4.43 -12.47 -5.18
N ALA A 91 3.11 -12.48 -4.98
CA ALA A 91 2.14 -11.83 -5.86
C ALA A 91 2.42 -10.32 -5.96
N SER A 92 2.63 -9.66 -4.81
CA SER A 92 2.94 -8.23 -4.75
C SER A 92 4.29 -7.89 -5.40
N THR A 93 5.32 -8.71 -5.18
CA THR A 93 6.67 -8.50 -5.71
C THR A 93 6.71 -8.70 -7.22
N SER A 94 6.04 -9.74 -7.73
CA SER A 94 5.94 -10.02 -9.17
C SER A 94 5.22 -8.88 -9.91
N GLN A 95 4.11 -8.38 -9.36
CA GLN A 95 3.40 -7.23 -9.92
C GLN A 95 4.27 -5.97 -9.96
N LYS A 96 5.00 -5.67 -8.87
CA LYS A 96 5.91 -4.52 -8.81
C LYS A 96 7.07 -4.65 -9.80
N SER A 97 7.65 -5.85 -9.94
CA SER A 97 8.71 -6.14 -10.90
C SER A 97 8.24 -5.96 -12.34
N ALA A 98 7.08 -6.53 -12.70
CA ALA A 98 6.48 -6.38 -14.03
C ALA A 98 6.17 -4.91 -14.37
N ALA A 99 5.60 -4.16 -13.41
CA ALA A 99 5.37 -2.73 -13.56
C ALA A 99 6.67 -1.94 -13.73
N GLY A 100 7.72 -2.31 -12.99
CA GLY A 100 9.06 -1.73 -13.12
C GLY A 100 9.68 -1.96 -14.50
N LYS A 101 9.64 -3.21 -15.00
CA LYS A 101 10.10 -3.57 -16.35
C LYS A 101 9.32 -2.81 -17.42
N ALA A 102 7.99 -2.78 -17.34
CA ALA A 102 7.16 -2.03 -18.27
C ALA A 102 7.44 -0.52 -18.23
N SER A 103 7.72 0.04 -17.05
CA SER A 103 8.09 1.45 -16.89
C SER A 103 9.49 1.74 -17.45
N ALA A 104 10.43 0.80 -17.34
CA ALA A 104 11.76 0.90 -17.95
C ALA A 104 11.67 0.86 -19.48
N ILE A 105 10.89 -0.07 -20.04
CA ILE A 105 10.64 -0.16 -21.50
C ILE A 105 10.00 1.13 -22.02
N LYS A 106 8.98 1.66 -21.34
CA LYS A 106 8.35 2.95 -21.72
C LYS A 106 9.32 4.12 -21.69
N ARG A 107 10.21 4.18 -20.69
CA ARG A 107 11.26 5.22 -20.63
C ARG A 107 12.27 5.06 -21.76
N ALA A 108 12.68 3.84 -22.08
CA ALA A 108 13.59 3.56 -23.19
C ALA A 108 12.98 3.96 -24.55
N MET A 109 11.71 3.59 -24.80
CA MET A 109 10.98 3.98 -26.00
C MET A 109 10.81 5.50 -26.09
N LYS A 110 10.44 6.17 -25.00
CA LYS A 110 10.34 7.65 -24.97
C LYS A 110 11.68 8.33 -25.27
N LYS A 111 12.79 7.77 -24.76
CA LYS A 111 14.15 8.26 -25.05
C LYS A 111 14.54 8.05 -26.52
N GLN A 112 14.19 6.91 -27.12
CA GLN A 112 14.42 6.65 -28.56
C GLN A 112 13.60 7.58 -29.45
N LEU A 113 12.32 7.79 -29.13
CA LEU A 113 11.44 8.73 -29.84
C LEU A 113 11.94 10.18 -29.76
N ALA A 114 12.52 10.58 -28.62
CA ALA A 114 13.09 11.92 -28.45
C ALA A 114 14.41 12.14 -29.21
N MET A 115 15.11 11.07 -29.62
CA MET A 115 16.40 11.14 -30.35
C MET A 115 16.26 10.98 -31.87
N GLY A 116 15.03 11.04 -32.42
CA GLY A 116 14.79 11.10 -33.87
C GLY A 116 15.15 9.84 -34.67
N GLY A 117 15.28 8.68 -34.03
CA GLY A 117 15.66 7.43 -34.69
C GLY A 117 14.49 6.66 -35.30
N CYS A 118 14.56 6.40 -36.61
CA CYS A 118 13.75 5.43 -37.34
C CYS A 118 13.89 4.01 -36.74
N PRO A 119 12.83 3.18 -36.61
CA PRO A 119 12.94 1.88 -35.97
C PRO A 119 13.39 0.82 -36.98
N THR A 120 14.62 0.30 -36.84
CA THR A 120 14.95 -1.06 -37.29
C THR A 120 14.71 -2.02 -36.12
N LEU A 121 13.73 -2.90 -36.27
CA LEU A 121 13.55 -4.07 -35.42
C LEU A 121 14.62 -5.09 -35.80
N ASP A 122 15.78 -5.03 -35.15
CA ASP A 122 16.68 -6.19 -35.09
C ASP A 122 16.49 -6.86 -33.72
N GLU A 123 15.94 -8.07 -33.77
CA GLU A 123 16.08 -9.07 -32.73
C GLU A 123 17.57 -9.21 -32.38
N ARG A 124 17.93 -8.92 -31.14
CA ARG A 124 19.18 -9.41 -30.58
C ARG A 124 18.85 -10.29 -29.40
N ASP A 125 19.08 -11.56 -29.65
CA ASP A 125 19.09 -12.64 -28.69
C ASP A 125 19.84 -12.28 -27.41
N PHE A 126 19.25 -12.74 -26.31
CA PHE A 126 19.88 -12.85 -25.01
C PHE A 126 21.18 -13.65 -25.15
N ASN A 127 22.32 -13.01 -24.89
CA ASN A 127 23.53 -13.74 -24.56
C ASN A 127 23.75 -13.67 -23.05
N GLU A 128 23.60 -14.81 -22.40
CA GLU A 128 24.10 -15.05 -21.05
C GLU A 128 25.61 -14.78 -21.03
N ARG A 129 26.03 -13.75 -20.29
CA ARG A 129 27.41 -13.71 -19.80
C ARG A 129 27.45 -13.18 -18.39
N SER A 130 27.68 -14.12 -17.49
CA SER A 130 28.18 -13.88 -16.14
C SER A 130 29.46 -13.07 -16.20
N THR A 131 29.50 -11.93 -15.51
CA THR A 131 30.73 -11.31 -15.02
C THR A 131 30.45 -10.68 -13.67
N ASP A 132 31.00 -11.32 -12.66
CA ASP A 132 31.26 -10.84 -11.32
C ASP A 132 32.19 -9.62 -11.38
N VAL A 133 31.73 -8.41 -11.00
CA VAL A 133 32.63 -7.31 -10.61
C VAL A 133 31.94 -6.34 -9.63
N GLU A 134 32.68 -6.09 -8.55
CA GLU A 134 32.55 -5.24 -7.39
C GLU A 134 31.68 -3.97 -7.45
N ARG A 135 30.92 -3.82 -6.35
CA ARG A 135 30.18 -2.62 -5.96
C ARG A 135 31.13 -1.59 -5.35
N ALA A 136 31.38 -0.50 -6.07
CA ALA A 136 31.86 0.75 -5.47
C ALA A 136 30.66 1.64 -5.14
N SER A 137 30.52 1.94 -3.84
CA SER A 137 29.63 2.95 -3.29
C SER A 137 30.10 4.34 -3.72
N ASN A 138 29.19 5.21 -4.15
CA ASN A 138 29.23 6.63 -3.85
C ASN A 138 27.86 7.25 -4.07
N GLY A 139 27.37 7.92 -3.03
CA GLY A 139 26.26 8.85 -3.14
C GLY A 139 26.72 10.15 -3.77
N GLU A 140 25.86 10.80 -4.53
CA GLU A 140 25.32 12.10 -4.15
C GLU A 140 24.31 12.61 -5.18
N SER A 141 23.46 13.48 -4.65
CA SER A 141 22.44 14.31 -5.28
C SER A 141 22.77 14.80 -6.69
N THR A 142 21.79 14.75 -7.60
CA THR A 142 21.64 15.76 -8.64
C THR A 142 20.15 15.91 -8.98
N ASN A 143 19.57 17.00 -8.47
CA ASN A 143 18.38 17.66 -9.01
C ASN A 143 18.45 17.70 -10.53
N GLN A 144 17.37 17.40 -11.27
CA GLN A 144 16.92 18.14 -12.47
C GLN A 144 15.44 17.83 -12.78
N GLU A 145 14.61 18.86 -12.72
CA GLU A 145 13.26 18.90 -13.27
C GLU A 145 13.31 18.98 -14.81
N PRO A 146 12.27 18.51 -15.50
CA PRO A 146 11.84 19.21 -16.70
C PRO A 146 10.36 19.58 -16.65
N LEU A 147 10.12 20.88 -16.81
CA LEU A 147 8.87 21.47 -17.28
C LEU A 147 8.40 20.78 -18.57
N THR A 148 7.12 20.43 -18.65
CA THR A 148 6.38 20.47 -19.93
C THR A 148 4.88 20.44 -19.64
N SER A 149 4.30 21.64 -19.60
CA SER A 149 2.88 21.85 -19.89
C SER A 149 2.64 21.45 -21.34
N ILE A 150 1.81 20.43 -21.57
CA ILE A 150 1.25 20.14 -22.89
C ILE A 150 -0.26 20.12 -22.72
N HIS A 151 -0.87 21.27 -23.01
CA HIS A 151 -2.31 21.44 -23.17
C HIS A 151 -2.70 20.76 -24.49
N ILE A 152 -3.44 19.65 -24.41
CA ILE A 152 -4.02 19.00 -25.58
C ILE A 152 -5.52 19.27 -25.54
N THR A 153 -5.94 20.30 -26.27
CA THR A 153 -7.31 20.47 -26.74
C THR A 153 -7.55 19.41 -27.82
N THR A 154 -8.58 18.58 -27.71
CA THR A 154 -9.04 17.76 -28.85
C THR A 154 -10.56 17.58 -28.80
N PRO A 155 -11.23 17.63 -29.98
CA PRO A 155 -12.67 17.79 -30.09
C PRO A 155 -13.45 16.48 -30.02
N LEU A 156 -14.76 16.60 -29.85
CA LEU A 156 -15.76 15.50 -29.90
C LEU A 156 -15.65 14.66 -31.19
N PRO A 157 -15.81 13.32 -31.10
CA PRO A 157 -16.17 12.49 -32.25
C PRO A 157 -17.60 11.88 -32.14
N PRO A 158 -18.17 11.43 -33.28
CA PRO A 158 -19.58 11.06 -33.41
C PRO A 158 -19.90 9.61 -32.97
N SER A 159 -21.20 9.39 -32.78
CA SER A 159 -21.89 8.17 -32.39
C SER A 159 -21.54 6.93 -33.22
N GLY A 160 -21.38 5.79 -32.55
CA GLY A 160 -21.49 4.46 -33.15
C GLY A 160 -20.29 3.53 -32.95
N GLY A 161 -20.19 2.88 -31.79
CA GLY A 161 -19.20 1.82 -31.56
C GLY A 161 -19.34 1.16 -30.19
N LYS A 162 -19.46 -0.17 -30.16
CA LYS A 162 -19.68 -1.00 -28.97
C LYS A 162 -18.65 -0.67 -27.86
N ARG A 163 -19.14 -0.42 -26.65
CA ARG A 163 -18.36 0.03 -25.48
C ARG A 163 -17.25 -0.97 -25.13
N ALA A 164 -16.03 -0.67 -25.55
CA ALA A 164 -14.84 -1.24 -24.95
C ALA A 164 -14.78 -0.76 -23.48
N SER A 165 -14.72 -1.69 -22.53
CA SER A 165 -14.57 -1.38 -21.11
C SER A 165 -13.29 -0.59 -20.88
N SER A 166 -13.40 0.73 -20.74
CA SER A 166 -12.26 1.60 -20.48
C SER A 166 -11.69 1.26 -19.09
N ARG A 167 -10.44 0.80 -19.05
CA ARG A 167 -9.73 0.67 -17.78
C ARG A 167 -9.63 2.07 -17.16
N LYS A 168 -10.32 2.30 -16.02
CA LYS A 168 -10.23 3.58 -15.29
C LYS A 168 -8.75 3.88 -14.98
N LEU A 169 -8.22 4.90 -15.65
CA LEU A 169 -6.86 5.40 -15.41
C LEU A 169 -6.81 6.03 -14.01
N LYS A 170 -5.63 6.03 -13.39
CA LYS A 170 -5.43 6.72 -12.11
C LYS A 170 -5.33 8.21 -12.37
N ILE A 171 -6.19 8.99 -11.73
CA ILE A 171 -6.25 10.46 -11.85
C ILE A 171 -5.92 11.12 -10.52
N SER A 172 -5.53 12.38 -10.54
CA SER A 172 -5.35 13.24 -9.35
C SER A 172 -6.70 13.60 -8.74
N LEU A 173 -6.69 14.11 -7.50
CA LEU A 173 -7.91 14.58 -6.87
C LEU A 173 -8.48 15.79 -7.62
N GLN A 174 -7.61 16.67 -8.13
CA GLN A 174 -8.01 17.84 -8.92
C GLN A 174 -8.76 17.43 -10.18
N GLU A 175 -8.20 16.53 -11.00
CA GLU A 175 -8.85 16.03 -12.22
C GLU A 175 -10.19 15.35 -11.91
N PHE A 176 -10.30 14.63 -10.78
CA PHE A 176 -11.57 14.05 -10.34
C PHE A 176 -12.62 15.10 -9.98
N ILE A 177 -12.23 16.15 -9.25
CA ILE A 177 -13.15 17.25 -8.92
C ILE A 177 -13.58 18.00 -10.18
N ASP A 178 -12.66 18.23 -11.11
CA ASP A 178 -12.97 18.90 -12.37
C ASP A 178 -13.91 18.06 -13.25
N ASP A 179 -13.72 16.74 -13.31
CA ASP A 179 -14.66 15.81 -13.97
C ASP A 179 -16.06 15.84 -13.31
N CYS A 180 -16.13 15.87 -11.97
CA CYS A 180 -17.41 16.05 -11.25
C CYS A 180 -18.08 17.38 -11.63
N LYS A 181 -17.32 18.48 -11.62
CA LYS A 181 -17.83 19.82 -12.00
C LYS A 181 -18.33 19.85 -13.43
N GLN A 182 -17.60 19.26 -14.38
CA GLN A 182 -18.00 19.18 -15.80
C GLN A 182 -19.30 18.40 -15.97
N LYS A 183 -19.54 17.38 -15.13
CA LYS A 183 -20.78 16.60 -15.12
C LYS A 183 -21.91 17.24 -14.32
N GLY A 184 -21.68 18.38 -13.67
CA GLY A 184 -22.64 19.00 -12.75
C GLY A 184 -22.87 18.20 -11.46
N GLU A 185 -21.96 17.29 -11.14
CA GLU A 185 -22.02 16.45 -9.94
C GLU A 185 -21.21 17.05 -8.79
N ARG A 186 -21.65 16.80 -7.56
CA ARG A 186 -20.79 17.03 -6.40
C ARG A 186 -19.90 15.81 -6.14
N PRO A 187 -18.63 15.99 -5.75
CA PRO A 187 -17.71 14.88 -5.54
C PRO A 187 -18.22 13.77 -4.61
N LEU A 188 -18.90 14.13 -3.52
CA LEU A 188 -19.32 13.19 -2.47
C LEU A 188 -20.82 13.15 -2.17
N ARG A 189 -21.61 14.15 -2.59
CA ARG A 189 -23.02 14.31 -2.16
C ARG A 189 -23.84 13.05 -2.42
N ASP A 190 -23.67 12.46 -3.60
CA ASP A 190 -24.48 11.33 -4.06
C ASP A 190 -23.77 9.97 -3.91
N TYR A 191 -22.62 9.94 -3.20
CA TYR A 191 -21.88 8.70 -2.98
C TYR A 191 -22.44 7.92 -1.78
N ARG A 192 -23.52 7.16 -2.02
CA ARG A 192 -24.26 6.40 -0.99
C ARG A 192 -23.39 5.57 -0.03
N PRO A 193 -22.36 4.83 -0.47
CA PRO A 193 -21.56 4.01 0.44
C PRO A 193 -20.88 4.79 1.58
N LEU A 194 -20.53 6.06 1.35
CA LEU A 194 -19.98 6.92 2.41
C LEU A 194 -21.04 7.26 3.46
N TRP A 195 -22.24 7.65 3.02
CA TRP A 195 -23.31 8.09 3.91
C TRP A 195 -23.98 6.93 4.62
N GLU A 196 -24.07 5.75 4.00
CA GLU A 196 -24.51 4.52 4.66
C GLU A 196 -23.61 4.18 5.85
N TYR A 197 -22.28 4.28 5.68
CA TYR A 197 -21.35 4.09 6.79
C TYR A 197 -21.49 5.19 7.85
N ALA A 198 -21.42 6.47 7.45
CA ALA A 198 -21.45 7.59 8.39
C ALA A 198 -22.73 7.59 9.25
N ASN A 199 -23.88 7.38 8.62
CA ASN A 199 -25.16 7.26 9.34
C ASN A 199 -25.22 6.00 10.20
N GLY A 200 -24.68 4.88 9.71
CA GLY A 200 -24.67 3.61 10.45
C GLY A 200 -23.85 3.66 11.74
N VAL A 201 -22.79 4.47 11.77
CA VAL A 201 -21.96 4.66 12.98
C VAL A 201 -22.34 5.90 13.80
N GLY A 202 -23.26 6.74 13.31
CA GLY A 202 -23.64 7.99 13.99
C GLY A 202 -22.61 9.11 13.86
N LEU A 203 -21.79 9.11 12.81
CA LEU A 203 -20.83 10.20 12.53
C LEU A 203 -21.55 11.35 11.82
N ASP A 204 -21.59 12.53 12.45
CA ASP A 204 -22.26 13.70 11.91
C ASP A 204 -21.65 14.15 10.57
N GLN A 205 -22.50 14.69 9.70
CA GLN A 205 -22.15 15.27 8.41
C GLN A 205 -21.08 16.36 8.55
N ASP A 206 -21.07 17.12 9.63
CA ASP A 206 -20.06 18.17 9.86
C ASP A 206 -18.65 17.60 10.01
N TYR A 207 -18.49 16.45 10.69
CA TYR A 207 -17.18 15.77 10.77
C TYR A 207 -16.73 15.26 9.40
N VAL A 208 -17.67 14.76 8.59
CA VAL A 208 -17.38 14.31 7.21
C VAL A 208 -17.00 15.49 6.32
N ALA A 209 -17.65 16.64 6.48
CA ALA A 209 -17.34 17.86 5.76
C ALA A 209 -15.94 18.40 6.15
N LEU A 210 -15.63 18.44 7.44
CA LEU A 210 -14.31 18.80 7.94
C LEU A 210 -13.23 17.86 7.41
N ALA A 211 -13.49 16.55 7.42
CA ALA A 211 -12.59 15.56 6.83
C ALA A 211 -12.39 15.76 5.34
N TRP A 212 -13.44 16.10 4.59
CA TRP A 212 -13.33 16.39 3.16
C TRP A 212 -12.49 17.63 2.90
N ALA A 213 -12.61 18.67 3.72
CA ALA A 213 -11.82 19.88 3.60
C ALA A 213 -10.33 19.62 3.86
N GLU A 214 -10.00 18.83 4.89
CA GLU A 214 -8.62 18.41 5.17
C GLU A 214 -8.07 17.46 4.10
N PHE A 215 -8.91 16.57 3.59
CA PHE A 215 -8.55 15.68 2.50
C PHE A 215 -8.20 16.49 1.24
N CYS A 216 -9.04 17.47 0.88
CA CYS A 216 -8.75 18.41 -0.19
C CYS A 216 -7.42 19.15 0.07
N ARG A 217 -7.16 19.64 1.28
CA ARG A 217 -5.91 20.34 1.61
C ARG A 217 -4.66 19.48 1.40
N GLN A 218 -4.73 18.17 1.65
CA GLN A 218 -3.59 17.27 1.45
C GLN A 218 -3.38 16.89 -0.02
N PHE A 219 -4.45 16.73 -0.79
CA PHE A 219 -4.41 16.09 -2.11
C PHE A 219 -4.66 17.02 -3.30
N LEU A 220 -5.15 18.25 -3.08
CA LEU A 220 -5.21 19.30 -4.11
C LEU A 220 -3.84 19.96 -4.33
N PRO A 221 -3.69 20.79 -5.38
CA PRO A 221 -2.47 21.54 -5.60
C PRO A 221 -2.02 22.29 -4.34
N ASN A 222 -0.72 22.32 -4.09
CA ASN A 222 -0.06 22.83 -2.86
C ASN A 222 -0.21 21.94 -1.62
N GLY A 223 -0.87 20.78 -1.73
CA GLY A 223 -0.94 19.77 -0.68
C GLY A 223 0.26 18.82 -0.66
N VAL A 224 0.55 18.24 0.51
CA VAL A 224 1.65 17.26 0.73
C VAL A 224 1.54 16.00 -0.13
N HIS A 225 0.35 15.71 -0.68
CA HIS A 225 0.05 14.54 -1.48
C HIS A 225 -0.58 14.89 -2.84
N HIS A 226 -0.33 16.10 -3.36
CA HIS A 226 -0.86 16.57 -4.66
C HIS A 226 -0.49 15.65 -5.84
N ASP A 227 0.63 14.93 -5.76
CA ASP A 227 1.07 13.97 -6.78
C ASP A 227 0.40 12.59 -6.69
N LYS A 228 -0.43 12.35 -5.68
CA LYS A 228 -1.13 11.08 -5.56
C LYS A 228 -2.12 10.92 -6.72
N ARG A 229 -2.21 9.70 -7.26
CA ARG A 229 -3.17 9.30 -8.28
C ARG A 229 -3.93 8.07 -7.84
N GLN A 230 -5.26 8.10 -7.95
CA GLN A 230 -6.15 6.99 -7.56
C GLN A 230 -7.12 6.64 -8.68
N LYS A 231 -7.55 5.37 -8.70
CA LYS A 231 -8.58 4.90 -9.64
C LYS A 231 -9.98 5.35 -9.22
N ASP A 232 -10.19 5.53 -7.92
CA ASP A 232 -11.47 5.86 -7.33
C ASP A 232 -11.27 6.72 -6.09
N TRP A 233 -11.46 8.03 -6.24
CA TRP A 233 -11.31 9.00 -5.15
C TRP A 233 -12.45 8.93 -4.15
N ARG A 234 -13.67 8.55 -4.57
CA ARG A 234 -14.82 8.39 -3.67
C ARG A 234 -14.57 7.24 -2.69
N GLN A 235 -14.12 6.10 -3.20
CA GLN A 235 -13.72 4.96 -2.38
C GLN A 235 -12.51 5.29 -1.49
N THR A 236 -11.52 6.01 -2.03
CA THR A 236 -10.34 6.41 -1.26
C THR A 236 -10.74 7.28 -0.08
N PHE A 237 -11.62 8.26 -0.28
CA PHE A 237 -12.11 9.12 0.79
C PHE A 237 -12.94 8.35 1.82
N ARG A 238 -13.82 7.43 1.40
CA ARG A 238 -14.54 6.54 2.33
C ARG A 238 -13.59 5.78 3.26
N ASN A 239 -12.51 5.22 2.74
CA ASN A 239 -11.50 4.55 3.56
C ASN A 239 -10.85 5.48 4.61
N TYR A 240 -10.69 6.77 4.29
CA TYR A 240 -10.16 7.76 5.23
C TYR A 240 -11.11 8.01 6.40
N ILE A 241 -12.43 8.00 6.14
CA ILE A 241 -13.46 8.12 7.16
C ILE A 241 -13.51 6.84 8.02
N GLU A 242 -13.66 5.68 7.38
CA GLU A 242 -13.84 4.39 8.07
C GLU A 242 -12.67 4.04 8.99
N LYS A 243 -11.44 4.34 8.55
CA LYS A 243 -10.21 4.04 9.31
C LYS A 243 -9.74 5.21 10.16
N ASN A 244 -10.47 6.32 10.13
CA ASN A 244 -10.12 7.58 10.79
C ASN A 244 -8.63 7.92 10.58
N TYR A 245 -8.20 7.97 9.31
CA TYR A 245 -6.79 8.20 8.97
C TYR A 245 -6.34 9.63 9.29
N LEU A 246 -7.25 10.60 9.24
CA LEU A 246 -6.98 12.00 9.57
C LEU A 246 -6.95 12.28 11.08
N LYS A 247 -7.44 11.34 11.90
CA LYS A 247 -7.49 11.45 13.36
C LYS A 247 -8.25 12.69 13.86
N LEU A 248 -9.28 13.12 13.13
CA LEU A 248 -10.02 14.36 13.42
C LEU A 248 -10.99 14.19 14.61
N TRP A 249 -11.53 12.99 14.81
CA TRP A 249 -12.44 12.71 15.91
C TRP A 249 -12.00 11.49 16.73
N ALA A 250 -12.55 11.42 17.93
CA ALA A 250 -12.55 10.25 18.79
C ALA A 250 -13.97 10.03 19.33
N ILE A 251 -14.20 8.86 19.92
CA ILE A 251 -15.47 8.49 20.54
C ILE A 251 -15.24 8.45 22.05
N ASP A 252 -16.10 9.09 22.82
CA ASP A 252 -16.03 9.07 24.28
C ASP A 252 -16.63 7.78 24.88
N LYS A 253 -16.73 7.73 26.21
CA LYS A 253 -17.27 6.56 26.92
C LYS A 253 -18.76 6.36 26.68
N ASP A 254 -19.46 7.42 26.30
CA ASP A 254 -20.90 7.42 26.06
C ASP A 254 -21.23 7.13 24.58
N GLY A 255 -20.20 6.92 23.74
CA GLY A 255 -20.36 6.66 22.32
C GLY A 255 -20.50 7.93 21.47
N CYS A 256 -20.29 9.11 22.05
CA CYS A 256 -20.41 10.38 21.35
C CYS A 256 -19.10 10.75 20.63
N TYR A 257 -19.22 11.21 19.39
CA TYR A 257 -18.10 11.74 18.63
C TYR A 257 -17.71 13.13 19.14
N PHE A 258 -16.41 13.34 19.35
CA PHE A 258 -15.84 14.65 19.65
C PHE A 258 -14.56 14.91 18.85
N LEU A 259 -14.28 16.18 18.53
CA LEU A 259 -13.05 16.57 17.85
C LEU A 259 -11.82 16.38 18.74
N THR A 260 -10.80 15.72 18.20
CA THR A 260 -9.46 15.66 18.83
C THR A 260 -8.75 17.00 18.74
N THR A 261 -7.56 17.13 19.33
CA THR A 261 -6.70 18.30 19.11
C THR A 261 -6.46 18.59 17.62
N VAL A 262 -6.22 17.55 16.83
CA VAL A 262 -6.03 17.66 15.37
C VAL A 262 -7.33 18.11 14.70
N GLY A 263 -8.47 17.56 15.11
CA GLY A 263 -9.79 17.98 14.62
C GLY A 263 -10.11 19.44 14.91
N LYS A 264 -9.85 19.91 16.13
CA LYS A 264 -10.06 21.30 16.53
C LYS A 264 -9.18 22.27 15.76
N GLN A 265 -7.91 21.92 15.54
CA GLN A 265 -6.99 22.73 14.71
C GLN A 265 -7.47 22.81 13.26
N ALA A 266 -7.92 21.68 12.70
CA ALA A 266 -8.51 21.66 11.36
C ALA A 266 -9.75 22.54 11.26
N GLN A 267 -10.67 22.45 12.24
CA GLN A 267 -11.88 23.27 12.28
C GLN A 267 -11.55 24.77 12.30
N GLN A 268 -10.68 25.19 13.23
CA GLN A 268 -10.25 26.60 13.34
C GLN A 268 -9.61 27.11 12.04
N PHE A 269 -8.81 26.28 11.38
CA PHE A 269 -8.19 26.62 10.11
C PHE A 269 -9.22 26.81 8.99
N GLN A 270 -10.26 25.98 8.93
CA GLN A 270 -11.35 26.12 7.95
C GLN A 270 -12.19 27.37 8.24
N ASP A 271 -12.54 27.62 9.51
CA ASP A 271 -13.33 28.79 9.92
C ASP A 271 -12.61 30.10 9.53
N THR A 272 -11.30 30.17 9.78
CA THR A 272 -10.47 31.33 9.39
C THR A 272 -10.46 31.54 7.87
N ARG A 273 -10.39 30.46 7.08
CA ARG A 273 -10.40 30.55 5.61
C ARG A 273 -11.76 30.99 5.07
N GLN A 274 -12.85 30.57 5.69
CA GLN A 274 -14.20 30.99 5.29
C GLN A 274 -14.39 32.48 5.53
N GLN A 275 -14.00 32.98 6.72
CA GLN A 275 -14.06 34.41 7.06
C GLN A 275 -13.25 35.28 6.07
N GLN A 276 -12.02 34.88 5.74
CA GLN A 276 -11.19 35.59 4.75
C GLN A 276 -11.78 35.60 3.33
N THR A 277 -12.57 34.58 2.98
CA THR A 277 -13.22 34.49 1.67
C THR A 277 -14.46 35.39 1.62
N GLU A 278 -15.19 35.50 2.73
CA GLU A 278 -16.37 36.38 2.87
C GLU A 278 -15.99 37.86 2.95
N GLU A 279 -14.88 38.21 3.61
CA GLU A 279 -14.38 39.60 3.66
C GLU A 279 -13.79 40.08 2.32
N ALA A 280 -13.40 39.16 1.43
CA ALA A 280 -12.82 39.46 0.13
C ALA A 280 -13.85 39.48 -1.03
N ALA A 281 -15.12 39.15 -0.76
CA ALA A 281 -16.22 39.07 -1.73
C ALA A 281 -17.14 40.30 -1.63
#